data_AF-A0A651GMK1-F1
#
_entry.id   AF-A0A651GMK1-F1
#
_cell.length_a   1.000
_cell.length_b   1.000
_cell.length_c   1.000
_cell.angle_alpha   90.00
_cell.angle_beta   90.00
_cell.angle_gamma   90.00
#
_symmetry.space_group_name_H-M   'P 1'
#
loop_
_entity.id
_entity.type
_entity.pdbx_description
1 polymer ?
#
loop_
_entity_poly.entity_id
_entity_poly.type
_entity_poly.pdbx_seq_one_letter_code
_entity_poly.pdbx_strand_id
1 'polypeptide(L)'
;MSLAISENAAQRILEIRSEQNIPDDRPIRVAVVSGGCSGLTYNLDFDSDDEVDEHDKHFEDHGVKIVVDMRSFLYLAGTMLDYTDGLTGKGFHFNNPNATRSCSCGESFSL
;
A
#
# COMPACT_ATOMS: atom_id res chain seq x y z
N MET A 1 -6.13 5.44 -14.29
CA MET A 1 -5.44 5.92 -13.08
C MET A 1 -5.48 4.77 -12.11
N SER A 2 -4.35 4.10 -11.92
CA SER A 2 -4.23 2.89 -11.10
C SER A 2 -3.19 3.12 -10.01
N LEU A 3 -3.28 2.33 -8.94
CA LEU A 3 -2.17 2.08 -8.04
C LEU A 3 -1.23 1.10 -8.76
N ALA A 4 0.08 1.36 -8.72
CA ALA A 4 1.09 0.43 -9.24
C ALA A 4 1.95 -0.09 -8.08
N ILE A 5 2.43 -1.32 -8.18
CA ILE A 5 3.36 -1.90 -7.21
C ILE A 5 4.67 -2.22 -7.96
N SER A 6 5.80 -1.88 -7.35
CA SER A 6 7.09 -2.28 -7.92
C SER A 6 7.36 -3.77 -7.71
N GLU A 7 8.21 -4.36 -8.54
CA GLU A 7 8.62 -5.77 -8.38
C GLU A 7 9.16 -6.07 -6.98
N ASN A 8 9.91 -5.14 -6.39
CA ASN A 8 10.46 -5.30 -5.03
C ASN A 8 9.36 -5.36 -3.97
N ALA A 9 8.36 -4.49 -4.07
CA ALA A 9 7.24 -4.47 -3.15
C ALA A 9 6.36 -5.73 -3.32
N ALA A 10 6.10 -6.14 -4.56
CA ALA A 10 5.35 -7.35 -4.85
C ALA A 10 6.06 -8.60 -4.29
N GLN A 11 7.37 -8.75 -4.54
CA GLN A 11 8.19 -9.81 -3.98
C GLN A 11 8.09 -9.84 -2.44
N ARG A 12 8.24 -8.68 -1.79
CA ARG A 12 8.16 -8.60 -0.33
C ARG A 12 6.78 -8.97 0.20
N ILE A 13 5.70 -8.56 -0.45
CA ILE A 13 4.33 -8.92 -0.07
C ILE A 13 4.15 -10.44 -0.17
N LEU A 14 4.62 -11.06 -1.25
CA LEU A 14 4.57 -12.53 -1.44
C LEU A 14 5.41 -13.28 -0.39
N GLU A 15 6.57 -12.74 -0.01
CA GLU A 15 7.36 -13.28 1.09
C GLU A 15 6.59 -13.22 2.41
N ILE A 16 6.11 -12.04 2.81
CA ILE A 16 5.36 -11.85 4.07
C ILE A 16 4.13 -12.76 4.09
N ARG A 17 3.45 -12.90 2.95
CA ARG A 17 2.31 -13.79 2.78
C ARG A 17 2.68 -15.25 3.02
N SER A 18 3.83 -15.69 2.51
CA SER A 18 4.36 -17.03 2.74
C SER A 18 4.79 -17.23 4.20
N GLU A 19 5.44 -16.23 4.81
CA GLU A 19 5.85 -16.25 6.23
C GLU A 19 4.63 -16.36 7.16
N GLN A 20 3.57 -15.60 6.87
CA GLN A 20 2.34 -15.53 7.66
C GLN A 20 1.34 -16.66 7.32
N ASN A 21 1.68 -17.56 6.38
CA ASN A 21 0.81 -18.64 5.89
C ASN A 21 -0.56 -18.12 5.42
N ILE A 22 -0.56 -16.99 4.71
CA ILE A 22 -1.77 -16.34 4.22
C ILE A 22 -2.17 -16.92 2.84
N PRO A 23 -3.43 -17.34 2.66
CA PRO A 23 -3.87 -18.06 1.46
C PRO A 23 -3.77 -17.24 0.16
N ASP A 24 -3.66 -17.99 -0.95
CA ASP A 24 -3.83 -17.61 -2.38
C ASP A 24 -4.54 -16.28 -2.64
N ASP A 25 -5.73 -16.31 -2.08
CA ASP A 25 -6.87 -15.55 -2.53
C ASP A 25 -7.03 -14.23 -1.78
N ARG A 26 -6.30 -14.06 -0.66
CA ARG A 26 -6.43 -12.88 0.19
C ARG A 26 -5.76 -11.67 -0.45
N PRO A 27 -6.51 -10.60 -0.76
CA PRO A 27 -5.93 -9.38 -1.26
C PRO A 27 -5.26 -8.59 -0.13
N ILE A 28 -4.28 -7.76 -0.51
CA ILE A 28 -3.72 -6.76 0.38
C ILE A 28 -4.58 -5.49 0.33
N ARG A 29 -5.06 -5.03 1.48
CA ARG A 29 -5.78 -3.76 1.61
C ARG A 29 -4.79 -2.63 1.83
N VAL A 30 -4.87 -1.60 0.99
CA VAL A 30 -4.10 -0.37 1.16
C VAL A 30 -5.06 0.75 1.56
N ALA A 31 -4.90 1.27 2.77
CA ALA A 31 -5.72 2.34 3.31
C ALA A 31 -4.86 3.55 3.71
N VAL A 32 -5.42 4.76 3.60
CA VAL A 32 -4.81 5.97 4.16
C VAL A 32 -5.52 6.28 5.47
N VAL A 33 -4.78 6.27 6.57
CA VAL A 33 -5.27 6.56 7.91
C VAL A 33 -4.68 7.87 8.42
N SER A 34 -5.44 8.63 9.20
CA SER A 34 -4.91 9.83 9.86
C SER A 34 -3.96 9.43 11.00
N GLY A 35 -2.66 9.58 10.79
CA GLY A 35 -1.61 9.14 11.72
C GLY A 35 -0.26 9.80 11.44
N GLY A 36 0.65 9.78 12.42
CA GLY A 36 2.01 10.33 12.29
C GLY A 36 2.13 11.85 12.47
N CYS A 37 3.37 12.35 12.54
CA CYS A 37 3.69 13.76 12.82
C CYS A 37 3.20 14.72 11.72
N SER A 38 2.87 14.19 10.53
CA SER A 38 2.44 14.95 9.34
C SER A 38 0.95 14.80 8.99
N GLY A 39 0.20 14.00 9.77
CA GLY A 39 -1.27 13.92 9.70
C GLY A 39 -1.87 12.75 8.91
N LEU A 40 -1.12 12.08 8.02
CA LEU A 40 -1.57 10.92 7.25
C LEU A 40 -0.48 9.82 7.19
N THR A 41 -0.88 8.57 7.33
CA THR A 41 -0.06 7.35 7.27
C THR A 41 -0.72 6.33 6.36
N TYR A 42 0.09 5.55 5.64
CA TYR A 42 -0.39 4.43 4.83
C TYR A 42 -0.45 3.16 5.68
N ASN A 43 -1.54 2.43 5.58
CA ASN A 43 -1.75 1.15 6.22
C ASN A 43 -1.85 0.06 5.16
N LEU A 44 -1.07 -1.00 5.31
CA LEU A 44 -1.13 -2.20 4.50
C LEU A 44 -1.48 -3.38 5.40
N ASP A 45 -2.59 -4.04 5.11
CA ASP A 45 -3.02 -5.23 5.84
C ASP A 45 -3.53 -6.30 4.87
N PHE A 46 -3.52 -7.57 5.28
CA PHE A 46 -4.04 -8.66 4.45
C PHE A 46 -5.50 -8.88 4.79
N ASP A 47 -6.37 -8.43 3.90
CA ASP A 47 -7.81 -8.50 4.11
C ASP A 47 -8.32 -9.93 3.97
N SER A 48 -9.39 -10.24 4.68
CA SER A 48 -10.15 -11.46 4.44
C SER A 48 -11.12 -11.21 3.29
N ASP A 49 -11.33 -12.19 2.41
CA ASP A 49 -12.24 -12.04 1.24
C ASP A 49 -13.67 -11.60 1.65
N ASP A 50 -14.10 -11.99 2.86
CA ASP A 50 -15.39 -11.62 3.47
C ASP A 50 -15.50 -10.11 3.84
N GLU A 51 -14.38 -9.40 3.92
CA GLU A 51 -14.31 -7.98 4.33
C GLU A 51 -14.14 -7.03 3.15
N VAL A 52 -14.04 -7.55 1.92
CA VAL A 52 -13.92 -6.73 0.72
C VAL A 52 -15.30 -6.24 0.28
N ASP A 53 -15.49 -4.93 0.33
CA ASP A 53 -16.77 -4.30 0.01
C ASP A 53 -16.93 -4.13 -1.51
N GLU A 54 -18.16 -4.14 -2.02
CA GLU A 54 -18.44 -3.91 -3.45
C GLU A 54 -18.01 -2.52 -3.94
N HIS A 55 -17.84 -1.57 -3.02
CA HIS A 55 -17.37 -0.22 -3.32
C HIS A 55 -15.85 -0.10 -3.35
N ASP A 56 -15.12 -1.14 -2.93
CA ASP A 56 -13.66 -1.16 -2.96
C ASP A 56 -13.15 -1.24 -4.41
N LYS A 57 -11.99 -0.64 -4.62
CA LYS A 57 -11.27 -0.75 -5.89
C LYS A 57 -10.32 -1.92 -5.82
N HIS A 58 -10.53 -2.87 -6.72
CA HIS A 58 -9.67 -4.03 -6.91
C HIS A 58 -8.63 -3.74 -8.00
N PHE A 59 -7.38 -4.02 -7.69
CA PHE A 59 -6.26 -3.99 -8.62
C PHE A 59 -5.50 -5.30 -8.53
N GLU A 60 -4.92 -5.73 -9.63
CA GLU A 60 -4.00 -6.86 -9.64
C GLU A 60 -2.72 -6.39 -10.33
N ASP A 61 -1.60 -6.55 -9.65
CA ASP A 61 -0.30 -6.15 -10.17
C ASP A 61 0.76 -7.14 -9.72
N HIS A 62 1.60 -7.61 -10.65
CA HIS A 62 2.64 -8.62 -10.39
C HIS A 62 2.14 -9.90 -9.65
N GLY A 63 0.87 -10.29 -9.85
CA GLY A 63 0.26 -11.45 -9.19
C GLY A 63 -0.18 -11.20 -7.75
N VAL A 64 -0.15 -9.94 -7.29
CA VAL A 64 -0.67 -9.51 -5.98
C VAL A 64 -2.03 -8.85 -6.20
N LYS A 65 -3.05 -9.39 -5.53
CA LYS A 65 -4.39 -8.77 -5.48
C LYS A 65 -4.39 -7.66 -4.44
N ILE A 66 -4.89 -6.49 -4.81
CA ILE A 66 -4.87 -5.28 -3.99
C ILE A 66 -6.29 -4.71 -3.94
N VAL A 67 -6.73 -4.32 -2.74
CA VAL A 67 -8.02 -3.68 -2.53
C VAL A 67 -7.83 -2.33 -1.85
N VAL A 68 -8.60 -1.34 -2.28
CA VAL A 68 -8.50 0.05 -1.79
C VAL A 68 -9.89 0.63 -1.65
N ASP A 69 -10.25 1.08 -0.45
CA ASP A 69 -11.51 1.81 -0.21
C ASP A 69 -11.56 3.10 -1.03
N MET A 70 -12.77 3.47 -1.46
CA MET A 70 -12.99 4.63 -2.34
C MET A 70 -12.39 5.94 -1.78
N ARG A 71 -12.41 6.17 -0.46
CA ARG A 71 -11.78 7.37 0.12
C ARG A 71 -10.27 7.31 0.00
N SER A 72 -9.67 6.18 0.32
CA SER A 72 -8.21 5.97 0.20
C SER A 72 -7.77 6.05 -1.27
N PHE A 73 -8.58 5.55 -2.19
CA PHE A 73 -8.31 5.60 -3.63
C PHE A 73 -8.12 7.02 -4.15
N LEU A 74 -8.88 8.00 -3.63
CA LEU A 74 -8.71 9.41 -4.01
C LEU A 74 -7.32 9.96 -3.65
N TYR A 75 -6.72 9.46 -2.56
CA TYR A 75 -5.36 9.83 -2.15
C TYR A 75 -4.29 9.01 -2.87
N LEU A 76 -4.61 7.78 -3.24
CA LEU A 76 -3.66 6.80 -3.81
C LEU A 76 -3.67 6.75 -5.35
N ALA A 77 -4.58 7.46 -6.00
CA ALA A 77 -4.69 7.46 -7.45
C ALA A 77 -3.39 8.00 -8.10
N GLY A 78 -2.70 7.12 -8.85
CA GLY A 78 -1.41 7.44 -9.47
C GLY A 78 -0.20 7.27 -8.55
N THR A 79 -0.39 6.72 -7.36
CA THR A 79 0.68 6.37 -6.43
C THR A 79 1.32 5.04 -6.83
N MET A 80 2.64 4.98 -6.70
CA MET A 80 3.41 3.75 -6.83
C MET A 80 3.88 3.27 -5.45
N LEU A 81 3.56 2.03 -5.10
CA LEU A 81 4.08 1.36 -3.92
C LEU A 81 5.40 0.69 -4.27
N ASP A 82 6.45 1.08 -3.56
CA ASP A 82 7.79 0.53 -3.69
C ASP A 82 8.27 -0.03 -2.35
N TYR A 83 9.31 -0.86 -2.39
CA TYR A 83 9.92 -1.43 -1.20
C TYR A 83 11.44 -1.34 -1.28
N THR A 84 12.03 -0.77 -0.23
CA THR A 84 13.47 -0.64 -0.09
C THR A 84 13.94 -1.50 1.09
N ASP A 85 14.89 -2.40 0.85
CA ASP A 85 15.61 -3.20 1.86
C ASP A 85 17.04 -2.66 2.09
N GLY A 86 17.29 -1.41 1.71
CA GLY A 86 18.62 -0.80 1.77
C GLY A 86 19.10 -0.45 3.18
N LEU A 87 20.41 -0.16 3.29
CA LEU A 87 21.07 0.28 4.54
C LEU A 87 20.43 1.49 5.22
N THR A 88 19.71 2.31 4.45
CA THR A 88 19.06 3.54 4.91
C THR A 88 17.70 3.30 5.57
N GLY A 89 17.18 2.07 5.53
CA GLY A 89 15.92 1.69 6.14
C GLY A 89 15.19 0.65 5.32
N LYS A 90 14.69 -0.38 5.99
CA LYS A 90 13.82 -1.41 5.44
C LYS A 90 12.36 -0.96 5.57
N GLY A 91 11.65 -0.76 4.46
CA GLY A 91 10.29 -0.25 4.52
C GLY A 91 9.58 -0.12 3.18
N PHE A 92 8.25 -0.07 3.26
CA PHE A 92 7.40 0.29 2.14
C PHE A 92 7.41 1.80 1.94
N HIS A 93 7.57 2.24 0.69
CA HIS A 93 7.53 3.63 0.30
C HIS A 93 6.42 3.87 -0.71
N PHE A 94 5.64 4.90 -0.47
CA PHE A 94 4.58 5.32 -1.38
C PHE A 94 5.04 6.56 -2.13
N ASN A 95 5.26 6.42 -3.43
CA ASN A 95 5.58 7.54 -4.30
C ASN A 95 4.27 8.10 -4.87
N ASN A 96 3.70 9.06 -4.16
CA ASN A 96 2.45 9.71 -4.50
C ASN A 96 2.72 11.07 -5.16
N PRO A 97 2.44 11.25 -6.47
CA PRO A 97 2.65 12.54 -7.14
C PRO A 97 1.73 13.65 -6.62
N ASN A 98 0.63 13.29 -5.92
CA ASN A 98 -0.29 14.24 -5.29
C ASN A 98 0.16 14.66 -3.88
N ALA A 99 1.20 14.03 -3.31
CA ALA A 99 1.71 14.38 -1.98
C ALA A 99 2.69 15.57 -2.07
N THR A 100 2.24 16.75 -1.66
CA THR A 100 3.01 18.00 -1.78
C THR A 100 4.15 18.13 -0.76
N ARG A 101 4.11 17.38 0.35
CA ARG A 101 5.22 17.29 1.32
C ARG A 101 5.39 15.89 1.88
N SER A 102 6.48 15.22 1.55
CA SER A 102 6.99 14.06 2.29
C SER A 102 7.92 14.55 3.41
N CYS A 103 7.63 14.18 4.65
CA CYS A 103 8.49 14.52 5.78
C CYS A 103 9.80 13.70 5.67
N SER A 104 10.94 14.27 6.09
CA SER A 104 12.29 13.71 5.90
C SER A 104 12.54 12.32 6.55
N CYS A 105 11.54 11.73 7.21
CA CYS A 105 11.56 10.38 7.77
C CYS A 105 10.90 9.32 6.88
N GLY A 106 10.24 9.69 5.77
CA GLY A 106 9.65 8.73 4.81
C GLY A 106 8.34 8.06 5.27
N GLU A 107 7.98 8.14 6.54
CA GLU A 107 6.82 7.45 7.13
C GLU A 107 5.49 8.23 7.03
N SER A 108 5.49 9.49 6.54
CA SER A 108 4.28 10.33 6.52
C SER A 108 4.35 11.43 5.45
N PHE A 109 3.17 11.85 4.97
CA PHE A 109 3.04 12.94 3.99
C PHE A 109 1.91 13.92 4.37
N SER A 110 2.00 15.14 3.86
CA SER A 110 0.96 16.18 3.96
C SER A 110 0.58 16.67 2.56
N LEU A 111 -0.69 17.04 2.39
CA LEU A 111 -1.22 17.73 1.20
C LEU A 111 -0.96 19.23 1.27
#